data_AF-A0A7S3U4X3-F1
#
_entry.id   AF-A0A7S3U4X3-F1
#
_cell.length_a   1.000
_cell.length_b   1.000
_cell.length_c   1.000
_cell.angle_alpha   90.00
_cell.angle_beta   90.00
_cell.angle_gamma   90.00
#
_symmetry.space_group_name_H-M   'P 1'
#
loop_
_entity.id
_entity.type
_entity.pdbx_description
1 polymer ?
#
loop_
_entity_poly.entity_id
_entity_poly.type
_entity_poly.pdbx_seq_one_letter_code
_entity_poly.pdbx_strand_id
1 'polypeptide(L)'
;MAQQRPILIFYHIPADGDEADAPNAFPIVKPGGGVTLKDVCTKFPLPGTYTFRFKTRFGDAAVWMDATQEDQRVPLMDGKVVAKVNRVAWGAAPAAQPAAQAMPQPAPERPPPVQ
;
A
#
# COMPACT_ATOMS: atom_id res chain seq x y z
N MET A 1 23.80 19.04 8.38
CA MET A 1 22.48 18.73 7.79
C MET A 1 22.50 17.28 7.30
N ALA A 2 21.70 16.39 7.86
CA ALA A 2 21.64 15.01 7.38
C ALA A 2 20.99 15.00 5.98
N GLN A 3 21.77 14.68 4.95
CA GLN A 3 21.27 14.55 3.59
C GLN A 3 20.28 13.37 3.55
N GLN A 4 19.00 13.67 3.39
CA GLN A 4 17.96 12.65 3.24
C GLN A 4 18.12 12.01 1.86
N ARG A 5 18.71 10.81 1.81
CA ARG A 5 18.81 10.07 0.54
C ARG A 5 17.44 9.46 0.21
N PRO A 6 16.85 9.78 -0.96
CA PRO A 6 15.65 9.12 -1.41
C PRO A 6 15.93 7.62 -1.63
N ILE A 7 15.01 6.77 -1.18
CA ILE A 7 15.05 5.34 -1.47
C ILE A 7 14.18 5.11 -2.70
N LEU A 8 14.76 4.56 -3.76
CA LEU A 8 14.03 4.21 -4.98
C LEU A 8 13.35 2.85 -4.82
N ILE A 9 12.03 2.86 -5.03
CA ILE A 9 11.21 1.66 -5.07
C ILE A 9 10.98 1.30 -6.53
N PHE A 10 11.60 0.23 -6.98
CA PHE A 10 11.39 -0.35 -8.30
C PHE A 10 10.21 -1.31 -8.22
N TYR A 11 9.25 -1.22 -9.11
CA TYR A 11 8.06 -2.06 -9.13
C TYR A 11 7.68 -2.45 -10.55
N HIS A 12 6.98 -3.58 -10.68
CA HIS A 12 6.32 -3.99 -11.91
C HIS A 12 4.98 -4.64 -11.55
N ILE A 13 3.97 -4.40 -12.38
CA ILE A 13 2.64 -5.00 -12.27
C ILE A 13 2.41 -5.93 -13.47
N PRO A 14 2.64 -7.25 -13.34
CA PRO A 14 2.46 -8.19 -14.45
C PRO A 14 1.05 -8.17 -15.05
N ALA A 15 0.04 -7.88 -14.23
CA ALA A 15 -1.35 -7.80 -14.67
C ALA A 15 -1.63 -6.61 -15.61
N ASP A 16 -0.80 -5.57 -15.57
CA ASP A 16 -0.89 -4.39 -16.43
C ASP A 16 -0.03 -4.54 -17.70
N GLY A 17 0.70 -5.66 -17.83
CA GLY A 17 1.67 -5.88 -18.90
C GLY A 17 3.06 -5.33 -18.63
N ASP A 18 3.38 -4.93 -17.37
CA ASP A 18 4.73 -4.51 -17.02
C ASP A 18 5.70 -5.71 -17.00
N GLU A 19 6.91 -5.45 -17.50
CA GLU A 19 8.00 -6.42 -17.55
C GLU A 19 8.98 -6.22 -16.38
N ALA A 20 9.55 -7.31 -15.87
CA ALA A 20 10.52 -7.25 -14.78
C ALA A 20 11.87 -6.65 -15.19
N ASP A 21 12.22 -6.70 -16.48
CA ASP A 21 13.47 -6.16 -17.04
C ASP A 21 13.45 -4.63 -17.17
N ALA A 22 12.26 -4.03 -17.29
CA ALA A 22 12.06 -2.58 -17.33
C ALA A 22 11.10 -2.12 -16.22
N PRO A 23 11.51 -2.23 -14.93
CA PRO A 23 10.62 -1.89 -13.82
C PRO A 23 10.39 -0.38 -13.74
N ASN A 24 9.16 -0.01 -13.39
CA ASN A 24 8.80 1.34 -13.00
C ASN A 24 9.47 1.71 -11.67
N ALA A 25 9.72 2.99 -11.42
CA ALA A 25 10.36 3.42 -10.17
C ALA A 25 9.74 4.69 -9.62
N PHE A 26 9.66 4.78 -8.28
CA PHE A 26 9.28 6.02 -7.60
C PHE A 26 10.13 6.24 -6.34
N PRO A 27 10.46 7.50 -6.01
CA PRO A 27 11.27 7.82 -4.83
C PRO A 27 10.41 7.97 -3.56
N ILE A 28 10.91 7.44 -2.44
CA ILE A 28 10.39 7.72 -1.10
C ILE A 28 11.48 8.42 -0.29
N VAL A 29 11.19 9.63 0.21
CA VAL A 29 12.06 10.38 1.11
C VAL A 29 11.55 10.18 2.54
N LYS A 30 12.34 9.49 3.38
CA LYS A 30 12.00 9.29 4.78
C LYS A 30 13.19 9.62 5.70
N PRO A 31 13.06 10.59 6.62
CA PRO A 31 14.07 10.84 7.63
C PRO A 31 14.12 9.64 8.58
N GLY A 32 15.25 8.93 8.61
CA GLY A 32 15.46 7.77 9.50
C GLY A 32 15.70 6.42 8.80
N GLY A 33 15.70 6.36 7.45
CA GLY A 33 16.27 5.23 6.70
C GLY A 33 15.47 3.92 6.71
N GLY A 34 14.19 3.95 7.08
CA GLY A 34 13.32 2.77 7.10
C GLY A 34 11.98 3.01 6.40
N VAL A 35 11.85 2.53 5.16
CA VAL A 35 10.58 2.53 4.43
C VAL A 35 9.73 1.37 4.95
N THR A 36 8.48 1.64 5.29
CA THR A 36 7.50 0.61 5.65
C THR A 36 6.52 0.37 4.50
N LEU A 37 5.80 -0.74 4.54
CA LEU A 37 4.74 -1.03 3.57
C LEU A 37 3.73 0.13 3.50
N LYS A 38 3.36 0.71 4.64
CA LYS A 38 2.49 1.88 4.71
C LYS A 38 2.98 3.06 3.87
N ASP A 39 4.27 3.35 3.93
CA ASP A 39 4.87 4.45 3.14
C ASP A 39 4.77 4.14 1.65
N VAL A 40 5.05 2.89 1.26
CA VAL A 40 4.95 2.42 -0.13
C VAL A 40 3.52 2.58 -0.62
N CYS A 41 2.52 2.09 0.12
CA CYS A 41 1.10 2.20 -0.23
C CYS A 41 0.64 3.66 -0.33
N THR A 42 1.04 4.50 0.62
CA THR A 42 0.64 5.93 0.66
C THR A 42 1.23 6.73 -0.49
N LYS A 43 2.45 6.40 -0.93
CA LYS A 43 3.15 7.09 -2.01
C LYS A 43 2.99 6.43 -3.37
N PHE A 44 2.31 5.29 -3.44
CA PHE A 44 2.16 4.53 -4.68
C PHE A 44 1.40 5.38 -5.70
N PRO A 45 1.94 5.58 -6.91
CA PRO A 45 1.38 6.54 -7.87
C PRO A 45 0.08 6.06 -8.54
N LEU A 46 -0.25 4.77 -8.43
CA LEU A 46 -1.37 4.17 -9.14
C LEU A 46 -2.57 3.95 -8.19
N PRO A 47 -3.80 4.31 -8.61
CA PRO A 47 -5.00 4.06 -7.81
C PRO A 47 -5.32 2.56 -7.84
N GLY A 48 -5.76 1.99 -6.71
CA GLY A 48 -6.12 0.58 -6.64
C GLY A 48 -5.84 -0.06 -5.28
N THR A 49 -6.25 -1.32 -5.15
CA THR A 49 -5.82 -2.20 -4.06
C THR A 49 -4.76 -3.15 -4.57
N TYR A 50 -3.62 -3.19 -3.88
CA TYR A 50 -2.43 -3.93 -4.33
C TYR A 50 -1.88 -4.83 -3.23
N THR A 51 -1.32 -5.96 -3.65
CA THR A 51 -0.47 -6.81 -2.80
C THR A 51 0.99 -6.62 -3.21
N PHE A 52 1.85 -6.35 -2.23
CA PHE A 52 3.25 -6.05 -2.45
C PHE A 52 4.12 -7.22 -2.03
N ARG A 53 4.97 -7.68 -2.95
CA ARG A 53 6.04 -8.65 -2.68
C ARG A 53 7.37 -7.98 -2.89
N PHE A 54 8.25 -8.04 -1.90
CA PHE A 54 9.57 -7.44 -2.00
C PHE A 54 10.63 -8.50 -2.21
N LYS A 55 11.54 -8.26 -3.14
CA LYS A 55 12.70 -9.10 -3.37
C LYS A 55 13.68 -8.86 -2.23
N THR A 56 14.08 -9.93 -1.56
CA THR A 56 15.05 -9.89 -0.47
C THR A 56 16.02 -11.06 -0.59
N ARG A 57 17.15 -10.96 0.11
CA ARG A 57 18.16 -12.02 0.15
C ARG A 57 17.94 -12.82 1.43
N PHE A 58 17.64 -14.11 1.27
CA PHE A 58 17.49 -15.06 2.36
C PHE A 58 18.57 -16.12 2.24
N GLY A 59 19.63 -15.98 3.05
CA GLY A 59 20.87 -16.72 2.86
C GLY A 59 21.49 -16.43 1.48
N ASP A 60 21.75 -17.48 0.71
CA ASP A 60 22.32 -17.36 -0.64
C ASP A 60 21.29 -17.23 -1.77
N ALA A 61 20.00 -17.27 -1.46
CA ALA A 61 18.93 -17.17 -2.46
C ALA A 61 18.27 -15.78 -2.45
N ALA A 62 17.81 -15.33 -3.61
CA ALA A 62 16.90 -14.20 -3.71
C ALA A 62 15.47 -14.71 -3.68
N VAL A 63 14.68 -14.25 -2.71
CA VAL A 63 13.29 -14.67 -2.50
C VAL A 63 12.36 -13.48 -2.61
N TRP A 64 11.11 -13.77 -2.97
CA TRP A 64 10.02 -12.79 -2.91
C TRP A 64 9.30 -12.97 -1.58
N MET A 65 9.30 -11.94 -0.76
CA MET A 65 8.62 -11.93 0.54
C MET A 65 7.35 -11.08 0.44
N ASP A 66 6.22 -11.70 0.76
CA ASP A 66 4.94 -11.00 0.90
C ASP A 66 4.99 -10.04 2.11
N ALA A 67 4.55 -8.81 1.90
CA ALA A 67 4.34 -7.85 2.98
C ALA A 67 2.85 -7.76 3.29
N THR A 68 2.47 -8.20 4.49
CA THR A 68 1.07 -8.20 4.94
C THR A 68 0.78 -7.13 5.97
N GLN A 69 1.80 -6.71 6.74
CA GLN A 69 1.64 -5.72 7.80
C GLN A 69 2.08 -4.33 7.31
N GLU A 70 1.28 -3.30 7.56
CA GLU A 70 1.57 -1.92 7.17
C GLU A 70 2.85 -1.38 7.80
N ASP A 71 3.13 -1.78 9.05
CA ASP A 71 4.34 -1.37 9.79
C ASP A 71 5.58 -2.21 9.42
N GLN A 72 5.44 -3.21 8.56
CA GLN A 72 6.56 -4.06 8.14
C GLN A 72 7.58 -3.23 7.36
N ARG A 73 8.84 -3.32 7.80
CA ARG A 73 9.95 -2.67 7.09
C ARG A 73 10.22 -3.39 5.77
N VAL A 74 10.35 -2.60 4.72
CA VAL A 74 10.66 -3.09 3.39
C VAL A 74 12.14 -3.46 3.32
N PRO A 75 12.49 -4.68 2.90
CA PRO A 75 13.89 -5.09 2.76
C PRO A 75 14.55 -4.35 1.61
N LEU A 76 15.81 -3.98 1.80
CA LEU A 76 16.66 -3.45 0.74
C LEU A 76 17.49 -4.59 0.15
N MET A 77 17.58 -4.63 -1.16
CA MET A 77 18.44 -5.53 -1.92
C MET A 77 19.42 -4.66 -2.72
N ASP A 78 20.71 -4.72 -2.40
CA ASP A 78 21.76 -3.94 -3.06
C ASP A 78 21.50 -2.43 -3.07
N GLY A 79 20.95 -1.90 -1.97
CA GLY A 79 20.66 -0.47 -1.81
C GLY A 79 19.41 0.02 -2.55
N LYS A 80 18.66 -0.87 -3.21
CA LYS A 80 17.36 -0.57 -3.83
C LYS A 80 16.27 -1.46 -3.27
N VAL A 81 15.02 -1.04 -3.43
CA VAL A 81 13.86 -1.90 -3.16
C VAL A 81 13.34 -2.39 -4.49
N VAL A 82 13.16 -3.70 -4.63
CA VAL A 82 12.52 -4.30 -5.81
C VAL A 82 11.22 -4.93 -5.35
N ALA A 83 10.11 -4.49 -5.95
CA ALA A 83 8.77 -4.92 -5.65
C ALA A 83 8.15 -5.60 -6.88
N LYS A 84 7.43 -6.68 -6.62
CA LYS A 84 6.47 -7.26 -7.54
C LYS A 84 5.09 -6.94 -6.99
N VAL A 85 4.30 -6.22 -7.76
CA VAL A 85 3.01 -5.69 -7.32
C VAL A 85 1.91 -6.42 -8.07
N ASN A 86 0.92 -6.90 -7.34
CA ASN A 86 -0.25 -7.52 -7.95
C ASN A 86 -1.49 -6.70 -7.62
N ARG A 87 -2.19 -6.21 -8.65
CA ARG A 87 -3.43 -5.45 -8.49
C ARG A 87 -4.57 -6.42 -8.18
N VAL A 88 -5.20 -6.23 -7.04
CA VAL A 88 -6.34 -7.02 -6.58
C VAL A 88 -7.65 -6.43 -7.08
N ALA A 89 -7.77 -5.10 -7.04
CA ALA A 89 -8.99 -4.41 -7.47
C ALA A 89 -8.66 -3.04 -8.07
N TRP A 90 -9.45 -2.67 -9.07
CA TRP A 90 -9.50 -1.33 -9.64
C TRP A 90 -10.48 -0.48 -8.81
N GLY A 91 -10.02 0.68 -8.33
CA GLY A 91 -10.80 1.56 -7.44
C GLY A 91 -10.04 1.89 -6.16
N ALA A 92 -10.36 3.05 -5.57
CA ALA A 92 -9.77 3.47 -4.29
C ALA A 92 -9.93 2.35 -3.25
N ALA A 93 -8.89 2.10 -2.45
CA ALA A 93 -8.96 1.22 -1.28
C ALA A 93 -10.28 1.48 -0.55
N PRO A 94 -10.96 0.45 -0.02
CA PRO A 94 -12.14 0.69 0.79
C PRO A 94 -11.71 1.66 1.89
N ALA A 95 -12.26 2.87 1.86
CA ALA A 95 -12.08 3.82 2.95
C ALA A 95 -12.35 3.02 4.22
N ALA A 96 -11.38 2.97 5.13
CA ALA A 96 -11.58 2.40 6.45
C ALA A 96 -12.93 2.92 6.93
N GLN A 97 -13.92 2.03 7.00
CA GLN A 97 -15.27 2.41 7.36
C GLN A 97 -15.14 3.13 8.71
N PRO A 98 -15.52 4.41 8.82
CA PRO A 98 -15.64 5.00 10.14
C PRO A 98 -16.59 4.08 10.89
N ALA A 99 -16.13 3.53 12.02
CA ALA A 99 -16.96 2.74 12.91
C ALA A 99 -18.33 3.42 13.00
N ALA A 100 -19.37 2.64 12.70
CA ALA A 100 -20.76 3.05 12.59
C ALA A 100 -21.07 4.30 13.42
N GLN A 101 -21.32 5.42 12.74
CA GLN A 101 -22.05 6.52 13.37
C GLN A 101 -23.41 5.93 13.74
N ALA A 102 -23.60 5.67 15.03
CA ALA A 102 -24.88 5.29 15.58
C ALA A 102 -25.90 6.38 15.21
N MET A 103 -26.73 6.12 14.21
CA MET A 103 -27.84 6.99 13.85
C MET A 103 -28.83 6.95 15.02
N PRO A 104 -29.22 8.08 15.62
CA PRO A 104 -30.36 8.08 16.52
C PRO A 104 -31.61 7.76 15.70
N GLN A 105 -32.27 6.65 16.05
CA GLN A 105 -33.54 6.26 15.43
C GLN A 105 -34.57 7.38 15.68
N PRO A 106 -35.22 7.93 14.65
CA PRO A 106 -36.36 8.81 14.87
C PRO A 106 -37.53 7.99 15.43
N ALA A 107 -38.11 8.47 16.51
CA ALA A 107 -39.29 7.88 17.14
C ALA A 107 -40.43 7.75 16.13
N PRO A 108 -41.23 6.67 16.17
CA PRO A 108 -42.38 6.54 15.26
C PRO A 108 -43.41 7.63 15.58
N GLU A 109 -43.64 8.52 14.62
CA GLU A 109 -44.74 9.49 14.64
C GLU A 109 -46.07 8.72 14.73
N ARG A 110 -46.82 8.99 15.80
CA ARG A 110 -48.21 8.52 15.95
C ARG A 110 -49.08 9.27 14.93
N PRO A 111 -49.92 8.59 14.14
CA PRO A 111 -50.83 9.28 13.23
C PRO A 111 -51.87 10.10 14.01
N PRO A 112 -52.40 11.19 13.40
CA PRO A 112 -53.33 12.08 14.08
C PRO A 112 -54.67 11.36 14.35
N PRO A 113 -55.39 11.76 15.42
CA PRO A 113 -56.73 11.24 15.67
C PRO A 113 -57.68 11.70 14.56
N VAL A 114 -58.41 10.74 13.99
CA VAL A 114 -59.53 11.01 13.08
C VAL A 114 -60.78 11.22 13.94
N GLN A 115 -61.23 12.48 13.97
CA GLN A 115 -62.54 13.01 14.43
C GLN A 115 -62.99 12.69 15.87
#